data_AF-X1L391-F1
#
_entry.id   AF-X1L391-F1
#
_cell.length_a   1.000
_cell.length_b   1.000
_cell.length_c   1.000
_cell.angle_alpha   90.00
_cell.angle_beta   90.00
_cell.angle_gamma   90.00
#
_symmetry.space_group_name_H-M   'P 1'
#
loop_
_entity.id
_entity.type
_entity.pdbx_description
1 polymer ?
#
loop_
_entity_poly.entity_id
_entity_poly.type
_entity_poly.pdbx_seq_one_letter_code
_entity_poly.pdbx_strand_id
1 'polypeptide(L)'
;MSIFLQGLIWQFFDMPKAILKAWKNFLLFNLNYFSVPILLRTFFSHWRRYHYPYGRVFEAWRNIETFVFNMMSRIIGAFLRTVFIILGLFIEIFIILGGTIVFLSWLLLP
;
A
#
# COMPACT_ATOMS: atom_id res chain seq x y z
N MET A 1 -1.06 13.71 43.47
CA MET A 1 -1.58 12.48 42.86
C MET A 1 -0.80 11.31 43.46
N SER A 2 -1.44 10.26 43.96
CA SER A 2 -0.72 9.09 44.47
C SER A 2 -0.10 8.30 43.31
N ILE A 3 1.08 7.70 43.52
CA ILE A 3 1.82 6.91 42.51
C ILE A 3 0.94 5.82 41.89
N PHE A 4 0.06 5.23 42.69
CA PHE A 4 -0.93 4.25 42.25
C PHE A 4 -1.91 4.78 41.20
N LEU A 5 -2.49 5.97 41.42
CA LEU A 5 -3.40 6.61 40.45
C LEU A 5 -2.66 6.95 39.16
N GLN A 6 -1.39 7.36 39.26
CA GLN A 6 -0.57 7.65 38.08
C GLN A 6 -0.27 6.39 37.27
N GLY A 7 0.00 5.25 37.92
CA GLY A 7 0.15 3.96 37.26
C GLY A 7 -1.11 3.51 36.52
N LEU A 8 -2.29 3.67 37.14
CA LEU A 8 -3.58 3.38 36.50
C LEU A 8 -3.83 4.25 35.26
N ILE A 9 -3.57 5.55 35.35
CA ILE A 9 -3.74 6.47 34.21
C ILE A 9 -2.79 6.07 33.08
N TRP A 10 -1.55 5.76 33.40
CA TRP A 10 -0.57 5.36 32.40
C TRP A 10 -0.95 4.05 31.69
N GLN A 11 -1.36 3.04 32.46
CA GLN A 11 -1.70 1.71 31.95
C GLN A 11 -2.92 1.74 31.02
N PHE A 12 -3.97 2.48 31.38
CA PHE A 12 -5.25 2.46 30.67
C PHE A 12 -5.48 3.63 29.71
N PHE A 13 -4.73 4.73 29.84
CA PHE A 13 -4.93 5.91 28.99
C PHE A 13 -3.69 6.30 28.20
N ASP A 14 -2.55 6.52 28.83
CA ASP A 14 -1.40 7.10 28.14
C ASP A 14 -0.76 6.10 27.18
N MET A 15 -0.42 4.91 27.68
CA MET A 15 0.27 3.91 26.88
C MET A 15 -0.63 3.29 25.78
N PRO A 16 -1.92 2.96 26.03
CA PRO A 16 -2.82 2.51 24.98
C PRO A 16 -2.98 3.54 23.85
N LYS A 17 -3.08 4.84 24.18
CA LYS A 17 -3.11 5.90 23.16
C LYS A 17 -1.82 5.95 22.36
N ALA A 18 -0.66 5.79 23.00
CA ALA A 18 0.64 5.77 22.33
C ALA A 18 0.75 4.56 21.37
N ILE A 19 0.32 3.37 21.81
CA ILE A 19 0.29 2.15 21.00
C ILE A 19 -0.63 2.34 19.78
N LEU A 20 -1.85 2.83 19.98
CA LEU A 20 -2.79 3.09 18.87
C LEU A 20 -2.23 4.11 17.87
N LYS A 21 -1.55 5.16 18.36
CA LYS A 21 -0.91 6.16 17.50
C LYS A 21 0.23 5.54 16.68
N ALA A 22 1.09 4.74 17.31
CA ALA A 22 2.17 4.03 16.62
C ALA A 22 1.61 3.05 15.58
N TRP A 23 0.59 2.27 15.96
CA TRP A 23 -0.06 1.31 15.06
C TRP A 23 -0.67 1.99 13.84
N LYS A 24 -1.40 3.10 14.02
CA LYS A 24 -1.90 3.92 12.91
C LYS A 24 -0.78 4.39 11.98
N ASN A 25 0.36 4.80 12.54
CA ASN A 25 1.50 5.24 11.74
C ASN A 25 2.08 4.09 10.90
N PHE A 26 2.16 2.87 11.44
CA PHE A 26 2.61 1.71 10.69
C PHE A 26 1.67 1.35 9.54
N LEU A 27 0.36 1.37 9.77
CA LEU A 27 -0.65 1.15 8.73
C LEU A 27 -0.50 2.19 7.60
N LEU A 28 -0.48 3.47 7.96
CA LEU A 28 -0.30 4.54 6.97
C LEU A 28 1.05 4.45 6.24
N PHE A 29 2.11 4.09 6.97
CA PHE A 29 3.44 3.91 6.40
C PHE A 29 3.45 2.79 5.35
N ASN A 30 2.88 1.63 5.63
CA ASN A 30 2.86 0.51 4.70
C ASN A 30 2.07 0.84 3.42
N LEU A 31 0.88 1.44 3.56
CA LEU A 31 0.09 1.89 2.40
C LEU A 31 0.86 2.89 1.52
N ASN A 32 1.65 3.79 2.13
CA ASN A 32 2.47 4.76 1.40
C ASN A 32 3.73 4.13 0.79
N TYR A 33 4.39 3.23 1.52
CA TYR A 33 5.60 2.54 1.06
C TYR A 33 5.32 1.72 -0.20
N PHE A 34 4.23 0.94 -0.20
CA PHE A 34 3.77 0.22 -1.39
C PHE A 34 2.98 1.08 -2.38
N SER A 35 2.76 2.36 -2.06
CA SER A 35 2.01 3.28 -2.92
C SER A 35 0.61 2.76 -3.29
N VAL A 36 -0.02 1.97 -2.42
CA VAL A 36 -1.28 1.28 -2.71
C VAL A 36 -2.40 2.26 -3.12
N PRO A 37 -2.62 3.40 -2.42
CA PRO A 37 -3.68 4.33 -2.78
C PRO A 37 -3.50 4.93 -4.17
N ILE A 38 -2.27 5.29 -4.55
CA ILE A 38 -1.98 5.86 -5.86
C ILE A 38 -2.05 4.81 -6.96
N LEU A 39 -1.56 3.59 -6.70
CA LEU A 39 -1.64 2.48 -7.64
C LEU A 39 -3.10 2.10 -7.96
N LEU A 40 -3.98 2.10 -6.95
CA LEU A 40 -5.42 1.88 -7.15
C LEU A 40 -6.07 3.00 -7.96
N ARG A 41 -5.79 4.28 -7.64
CA ARG A 41 -6.32 5.43 -8.38
C ARG A 41 -5.86 5.48 -9.83
N THR A 42 -4.64 5.01 -10.09
CA THR A 42 -4.01 5.05 -11.42
C THR A 42 -4.07 3.70 -12.14
N PHE A 43 -4.79 2.71 -11.60
CA PHE A 43 -4.81 1.35 -12.13
C PHE A 43 -5.29 1.31 -13.58
N PHE A 44 -6.41 1.98 -13.86
CA PHE A 44 -6.99 2.12 -15.20
C PHE A 44 -6.46 3.34 -15.98
N SER A 45 -5.52 4.09 -15.40
CA SER A 45 -4.94 5.23 -16.10
C SER A 45 -4.03 4.75 -17.24
N HIS A 46 -4.08 5.46 -18.36
CA HIS A 46 -3.25 5.15 -19.52
C HIS A 46 -1.77 5.20 -19.14
N TRP A 47 -1.03 4.11 -19.39
CA TRP A 47 0.42 4.09 -19.24
C TRP A 47 1.05 4.92 -20.36
N ARG A 48 1.41 6.18 -20.06
CA ARG A 48 1.89 7.13 -21.08
C ARG A 48 3.40 7.09 -21.35
N ARG A 49 4.17 6.37 -20.53
CA ARG A 49 5.64 6.59 -20.46
C ARG A 49 6.44 5.87 -21.54
N TYR A 50 5.97 4.72 -22.02
CA TYR A 50 6.62 3.95 -23.08
C TYR A 50 5.60 3.71 -24.18
N HIS A 51 5.61 4.57 -25.19
CA HIS A 51 4.77 4.43 -26.37
C HIS A 51 5.60 4.70 -27.62
N TYR A 52 5.65 3.72 -28.52
CA TYR A 52 6.17 3.92 -29.86
C TYR A 52 5.09 4.57 -30.74
N PRO A 53 5.42 5.65 -31.47
CA PRO A 53 4.48 6.30 -32.37
C PRO A 53 4.13 5.39 -33.54
N TYR A 54 2.85 5.36 -33.91
CA TYR A 54 2.37 4.64 -35.10
C TYR A 54 2.96 5.27 -36.38
N GLY A 55 3.16 4.43 -37.40
CA GLY A 55 3.61 4.85 -38.73
C GLY A 55 2.46 5.43 -39.57
N ARG A 56 2.69 5.57 -40.89
CA ARG A 56 1.65 6.03 -41.83
C ARG A 56 0.52 5.01 -41.92
N VAL A 57 -0.67 5.45 -42.34
CA VAL A 57 -1.89 4.61 -42.43
C VAL A 57 -1.68 3.35 -43.28
N PHE A 58 -0.83 3.44 -44.32
CA PHE A 58 -0.53 2.32 -45.23
C PHE A 58 0.68 1.47 -44.82
N GLU A 59 1.36 1.78 -43.71
CA GLU A 59 2.47 0.98 -43.16
C GLU A 59 1.93 -0.08 -42.17
N ALA A 60 1.08 -0.98 -42.67
CA ALA A 60 0.34 -1.95 -41.84
C ALA A 60 1.26 -2.78 -40.93
N TRP A 61 2.39 -3.26 -41.46
CA TRP A 61 3.36 -4.06 -40.70
C TRP A 61 3.94 -3.30 -39.50
N ARG A 62 4.40 -2.07 -39.73
CA ARG A 62 4.97 -1.21 -38.69
C ARG A 62 3.94 -0.83 -37.62
N ASN A 63 2.68 -0.63 -38.02
CA ASN A 63 1.59 -0.31 -37.10
C ASN A 63 1.24 -1.50 -36.20
N ILE A 64 1.26 -2.72 -36.73
CA ILE A 64 1.05 -3.95 -35.95
C ILE A 64 2.20 -4.14 -34.95
N GLU A 65 3.45 -3.98 -35.39
CA GLU A 65 4.61 -4.08 -34.51
C GLU A 65 4.52 -3.07 -33.35
N THR A 66 4.23 -1.80 -33.68
CA THR A 66 4.04 -0.73 -32.70
C THR A 66 2.91 -1.04 -31.72
N PHE A 67 1.79 -1.58 -32.20
CA PHE A 67 0.66 -2.00 -31.37
C PHE A 67 1.07 -3.08 -30.36
N VAL A 68 1.78 -4.12 -30.81
CA VAL A 68 2.24 -5.21 -29.95
C VAL A 68 3.19 -4.67 -28.88
N PHE A 69 4.18 -3.84 -29.24
CA PHE A 69 5.08 -3.22 -28.26
C PHE A 69 4.35 -2.39 -27.22
N ASN A 70 3.40 -1.55 -27.66
CA ASN A 70 2.61 -0.71 -26.77
C ASN A 70 1.69 -1.55 -25.87
N MET A 71 1.11 -2.64 -26.39
CA MET A 71 0.30 -3.58 -25.61
C MET A 71 1.14 -4.27 -24.53
N MET A 72 2.30 -4.81 -24.90
CA MET A 72 3.21 -5.49 -23.96
C MET A 72 3.65 -4.54 -22.84
N SER A 73 4.00 -3.29 -23.17
CA SER A 73 4.35 -2.28 -22.17
C SER A 73 3.20 -2.02 -21.18
N ARG A 74 1.97 -1.90 -21.68
CA ARG A 74 0.77 -1.73 -20.83
C ARG A 74 0.53 -2.93 -19.93
N ILE A 75 0.69 -4.15 -20.44
CA ILE A 75 0.51 -5.40 -19.68
C ILE A 75 1.55 -5.51 -18.57
N ILE A 76 2.84 -5.31 -18.87
CA ILE A 76 3.92 -5.34 -17.86
C ILE A 76 3.62 -4.31 -16.77
N GLY A 77 3.22 -3.11 -17.18
CA GLY A 77 2.85 -2.07 -16.27
C GLY A 77 1.69 -2.45 -15.34
N ALA A 78 0.58 -2.93 -15.89
CA ALA A 78 -0.57 -3.39 -15.13
C ALA A 78 -0.20 -4.55 -14.19
N PHE A 79 0.60 -5.51 -14.66
CA PHE A 79 1.08 -6.64 -13.87
C PHE A 79 1.87 -6.17 -12.64
N LEU A 80 2.85 -5.29 -12.81
CA LEU A 80 3.64 -4.76 -11.70
C LEU A 80 2.76 -4.04 -10.68
N ARG A 81 1.82 -3.18 -11.13
CA ARG A 81 0.88 -2.49 -10.22
C ARG A 81 0.05 -3.49 -9.41
N THR A 82 -0.48 -4.52 -10.06
CA THR A 82 -1.26 -5.57 -9.39
C THR A 82 -0.42 -6.28 -8.32
N VAL A 83 0.82 -6.67 -8.64
CA VAL A 83 1.74 -7.31 -7.69
C VAL A 83 2.00 -6.42 -6.48
N PHE A 84 2.33 -5.14 -6.69
CA PHE A 84 2.58 -4.21 -5.57
C PHE A 84 1.34 -3.96 -4.71
N ILE A 85 0.15 -3.85 -5.31
CA ILE A 85 -1.11 -3.72 -4.57
C ILE A 85 -1.34 -4.96 -3.71
N ILE A 86 -1.21 -6.16 -4.28
CA ILE A 86 -1.43 -7.42 -3.56
C ILE A 86 -0.44 -7.55 -2.40
N LEU A 87 0.86 -7.34 -2.64
CA LEU A 87 1.88 -7.43 -1.59
C LEU A 87 1.66 -6.38 -0.49
N GLY A 88 1.33 -5.15 -0.86
CA GLY A 88 1.06 -4.09 0.11
C GLY A 88 -0.14 -4.41 1.01
N LEU A 89 -1.24 -4.88 0.42
CA LEU A 89 -2.42 -5.31 1.17
C LEU A 89 -2.17 -6.56 2.01
N PHE A 90 -1.37 -7.50 1.51
CA PHE A 90 -0.99 -8.69 2.25
C PHE A 90 -0.20 -8.32 3.51
N ILE A 91 0.80 -7.45 3.39
CA ILE A 91 1.58 -6.96 4.54
C ILE A 91 0.71 -6.12 5.49
N GLU A 92 -0.23 -5.34 4.97
CA GLU A 92 -1.18 -4.57 5.77
C GLU A 92 -1.96 -5.47 6.74
N ILE A 93 -2.39 -6.65 6.30
CA ILE A 93 -3.07 -7.64 7.16
C ILE A 93 -2.18 -8.05 8.33
N PHE A 94 -0.89 -8.32 8.11
CA PHE A 94 0.03 -8.67 9.21
C PHE A 94 0.23 -7.52 10.18
N ILE A 95 0.29 -6.27 9.71
CA ILE A 95 0.41 -5.09 10.58
C ILE A 95 -0.85 -4.92 11.43
N ILE A 96 -2.04 -5.15 10.87
CA ILE A 96 -3.31 -5.14 11.62
C ILE A 96 -3.29 -6.21 12.70
N LEU A 97 -2.95 -7.46 12.36
CA LEU A 97 -2.91 -8.56 13.30
C LEU A 97 -1.86 -8.33 14.40
N GLY A 98 -0.64 -7.94 14.03
CA GLY A 98 0.44 -7.66 14.97
C GLY A 98 0.12 -6.51 15.91
N GLY A 99 -0.42 -5.40 15.41
CA GLY A 99 -0.84 -4.28 16.25
C GLY A 99 -1.99 -4.63 17.19
N THR A 100 -2.94 -5.45 16.74
CA THR A 100 -4.02 -5.96 17.60
C THR A 100 -3.46 -6.83 18.74
N ILE A 101 -2.54 -7.75 18.42
CA ILE A 101 -1.89 -8.61 19.43
C ILE A 101 -1.11 -7.77 20.44
N VAL A 102 -0.34 -6.78 20.00
CA VAL A 102 0.41 -5.88 20.89
C VAL A 102 -0.53 -5.09 21.79
N PHE A 103 -1.60 -4.54 21.24
CA PHE A 103 -2.59 -3.76 21.99
C PHE A 103 -3.33 -4.61 23.03
N LEU A 104 -3.78 -5.81 22.66
CA LEU A 104 -4.45 -6.73 23.59
C LEU A 104 -3.50 -7.24 24.67
N SER A 105 -2.27 -7.61 24.29
CA SER A 105 -1.24 -8.04 25.25
C SER A 105 -0.96 -6.95 26.29
N TRP A 106 -0.91 -5.69 25.87
CA TRP A 106 -0.73 -4.55 26.78
C TRP A 106 -1.89 -4.41 27.78
N LEU A 107 -3.13 -4.58 27.33
CA LEU A 107 -4.31 -4.46 28.20
C LEU A 107 -4.42 -5.63 29.20
N LEU A 108 -4.02 -6.84 28.77
CA LEU A 108 -4.15 -8.07 29.56
C LEU A 108 -3.00 -8.29 30.55
N LEU A 109 -1.86 -7.62 30.36
CA LEU A 109 -0.70 -7.69 31.23
C LEU A 109 -0.60 -6.37 32.04
N PRO A 110 -1.25 -6.29 33.22
CA PRO A 110 -1.13 -5.16 34.13
C PRO A 110 0.29 -4.97 34.68
#